data_AF-K3WM48-F1
#
_entry.id   AF-K3WM48-F1
#
_cell.length_a   1.000
_cell.length_b   1.000
_cell.length_c   1.000
_cell.angle_alpha   90.00
_cell.angle_beta   90.00
_cell.angle_gamma   90.00
#
_symmetry.space_group_name_H-M   'P 1'
#
loop_
_entity.id
_entity.type
_entity.pdbx_description
1 polymer ?
#
loop_
_entity_poly.entity_id
_entity_poly.type
_entity_poly.pdbx_seq_one_letter_code
_entity_poly.pdbx_strand_id
1 'polypeptide(L)'
;MFVTYEWRRDEFPSRRFAAGRFAGFLADEVQQILPQSVREDGEGWLSLDYSSVIPYLVRAAQEMQTDMQKMQSEIDDLKARVQTLETLLSTS
;
A
#
# COMPACT_ATOMS: atom_id res chain seq x y z
N MET A 1 9.24 -0.78 -4.56
CA MET A 1 8.61 0.21 -3.65
C MET A 1 9.05 0.05 -2.19
N PHE A 2 8.73 -1.05 -1.49
CA PHE A 2 9.18 -1.26 -0.10
C PHE A 2 10.61 -1.80 -0.05
N VAL A 3 11.46 -1.19 0.77
CA VAL A 3 12.87 -1.55 0.91
C VAL A 3 13.32 -1.51 2.36
N THR A 4 14.36 -2.27 2.68
CA THR A 4 15.12 -2.12 3.92
C THR A 4 16.46 -1.47 3.61
N TYR A 5 16.88 -0.52 4.45
CA TYR A 5 18.07 0.27 4.21
C TYR A 5 18.78 0.66 5.51
N GLU A 6 20.05 0.99 5.40
CA GLU A 6 20.88 1.56 6.46
C GLU A 6 21.43 2.90 5.98
N TRP A 7 21.45 3.89 6.86
CA TRP A 7 21.99 5.21 6.51
C TRP A 7 23.52 5.16 6.43
N ARG A 8 24.08 5.76 5.37
CA ARG A 8 25.55 5.95 5.23
C ARG A 8 26.04 7.09 6.13
N ARG A 9 26.07 6.82 7.43
CA ARG A 9 26.40 7.82 8.46
C ARG A 9 27.81 8.38 8.32
N ASP A 10 28.75 7.55 7.84
CA ASP A 10 30.16 7.94 7.67
C ASP A 10 30.36 8.93 6.53
N GLU A 11 29.53 8.84 5.48
CA GLU A 11 29.55 9.75 4.33
C GLU A 11 28.82 11.08 4.63
N PHE A 12 27.86 11.07 5.56
CA PHE A 12 27.00 12.24 5.87
C PHE A 12 26.87 12.53 7.37
N PRO A 13 27.97 12.86 8.08
CA PRO A 13 27.95 13.04 9.54
C PRO A 13 27.10 14.23 10.00
N SER A 14 26.96 15.27 9.16
CA SER A 14 26.17 16.48 9.46
C SER A 14 24.65 16.24 9.49
N ARG A 15 24.15 15.22 8.76
CA ARG A 15 22.72 14.91 8.65
C ARG A 15 22.18 14.15 9.89
N ARG A 16 23.07 13.72 10.80
CA ARG A 16 22.73 13.05 12.09
C ARG A 16 21.75 11.87 11.96
N PHE A 17 21.94 11.02 10.95
CA PHE A 17 21.08 9.87 10.76
C PHE A 17 21.17 8.87 11.91
N ALA A 18 20.03 8.24 12.23
CA ALA A 18 19.94 7.17 13.22
C ALA A 18 20.66 5.91 12.74
N ALA A 19 21.24 5.16 13.69
CA ALA A 19 21.88 3.88 13.41
C ALA A 19 20.85 2.76 13.32
N GLY A 20 21.11 1.75 12.49
CA GLY A 20 20.29 0.54 12.37
C GLY A 20 19.67 0.35 10.99
N ARG A 21 18.85 -0.70 10.88
CA ARG A 21 18.08 -1.02 9.68
C ARG A 21 16.70 -0.41 9.77
N PHE A 22 16.32 0.29 8.72
CA PHE A 22 15.03 0.92 8.57
C PHE A 22 14.27 0.26 7.44
N ALA A 23 12.95 0.23 7.57
CA ALA A 23 12.03 -0.12 6.51
C ALA A 23 11.40 1.17 5.98
N GLY A 24 11.26 1.28 4.67
CA GLY A 24 10.63 2.45 4.06
C GLY A 24 10.36 2.25 2.58
N PHE A 25 10.22 3.36 1.86
CA PHE A 25 9.98 3.35 0.43
C PHE A 25 11.08 4.08 -0.34
N LEU A 26 11.27 3.68 -1.60
CA LEU A 26 12.14 4.42 -2.51
C LEU A 26 11.44 5.69 -2.97
N ALA A 27 12.06 6.85 -2.76
CA ALA A 27 11.44 8.13 -3.09
C ALA A 27 11.15 8.27 -4.59
N ASP A 28 12.02 7.77 -5.47
CA ASP A 28 11.84 7.77 -6.92
C ASP A 28 10.58 6.99 -7.36
N GLU A 29 10.36 5.81 -6.77
CA GLU A 29 9.20 4.97 -7.09
C GLU A 29 7.91 5.59 -6.54
N VAL A 30 7.96 6.18 -5.34
CA VAL A 30 6.80 6.89 -4.76
C VAL A 30 6.48 8.14 -5.57
N GLN A 31 7.47 8.87 -6.09
CA GLN A 31 7.25 10.08 -6.89
C GLN A 31 6.41 9.80 -8.14
N GLN A 32 6.53 8.61 -8.74
CA GLN A 32 5.73 8.21 -9.90
C GLN A 32 4.25 7.99 -9.57
N ILE A 33 3.90 7.76 -8.29
CA ILE A 33 2.55 7.39 -7.85
C ILE A 33 1.90 8.51 -7.03
N LEU A 34 2.66 9.11 -6.10
CA LEU A 34 2.27 10.19 -5.19
C LEU A 34 3.33 11.30 -5.20
N PRO A 35 3.48 12.05 -6.31
CA PRO A 35 4.53 13.09 -6.43
C PRO A 35 4.45 14.15 -5.32
N GLN A 36 3.25 14.48 -4.86
CA GLN A 36 2.99 15.42 -3.76
C GLN A 36 3.55 14.96 -2.40
N SER A 37 3.86 13.67 -2.26
CA SER A 37 4.44 13.08 -1.05
C SER A 37 5.96 13.07 -1.08
N VAL A 38 6.58 13.56 -2.15
CA VAL A 38 8.03 13.60 -2.35
C VAL A 38 8.50 15.04 -2.41
N ARG A 39 9.62 15.33 -1.76
CA ARG A 39 10.28 16.65 -1.82
C ARG A 39 11.73 16.49 -2.22
N GLU A 40 12.18 17.34 -3.12
CA GLU A 40 13.58 17.49 -3.50
C GLU A 40 14.20 18.63 -2.68
N ASP A 41 15.38 18.39 -2.10
CA ASP A 41 16.15 19.46 -1.44
C ASP A 41 17.02 20.23 -2.46
N GLY A 42 17.67 21.31 -2.01
CA GLY A 42 18.48 22.17 -2.89
C GLY A 42 19.74 21.49 -3.47
N GLU A 43 20.04 20.26 -3.05
CA GLU A 43 21.15 19.45 -3.53
C GLU A 43 20.67 18.31 -4.46
N GLY A 44 19.36 18.23 -4.75
CA GLY A 44 18.77 17.22 -5.63
C GLY A 44 18.40 15.91 -4.92
N TRP A 45 18.42 15.86 -3.59
CA TRP A 45 18.03 14.64 -2.86
C TRP A 45 16.53 14.57 -2.68
N LEU A 46 15.93 13.44 -3.08
CA LEU A 46 14.53 13.17 -2.82
C LEU A 46 14.30 12.64 -1.40
N SER A 47 13.26 13.15 -0.77
CA SER A 47 12.82 12.78 0.58
C SER A 47 11.31 12.57 0.61
N LEU A 48 10.84 11.70 1.51
CA LEU A 48 9.42 11.37 1.65
C LEU A 48 8.78 12.12 2.81
N ASP A 49 7.62 12.72 2.55
CA ASP A 49 6.69 13.19 3.56
C ASP A 49 5.72 12.05 3.92
N TYR A 50 6.13 11.20 4.86
CA TYR A 50 5.33 10.06 5.32
C TYR A 50 3.95 10.46 5.85
N SER A 51 3.83 11.66 6.46
CA SER A 51 2.54 12.15 6.96
C SER A 51 1.55 12.39 5.82
N SER A 52 2.04 12.85 4.67
CA SER A 52 1.20 13.04 3.48
C SER A 52 0.73 11.72 2.86
N VAL A 53 1.43 10.61 3.09
CA VAL A 53 1.08 9.28 2.56
C VAL A 53 -0.06 8.63 3.36
N ILE A 54 -0.18 8.93 4.65
CA ILE A 54 -1.17 8.32 5.56
C ILE A 54 -2.62 8.42 5.04
N PRO A 55 -3.13 9.60 4.61
CA PRO A 55 -4.50 9.69 4.09
C PRO A 55 -4.77 8.80 2.87
N TYR A 56 -3.78 8.59 2.00
CA TYR A 56 -3.91 7.70 0.84
C TYR A 56 -3.98 6.24 1.28
N LEU A 57 -3.16 5.84 2.26
CA LEU A 57 -3.22 4.48 2.82
C LEU A 57 -4.57 4.21 3.49
N VAL A 58 -5.12 5.19 4.22
CA VAL A 58 -6.45 5.06 4.84
C VAL A 58 -7.53 4.91 3.78
N ARG A 59 -7.50 5.72 2.71
CA ARG A 59 -8.45 5.59 1.59
C ARG A 59 -8.32 4.23 0.91
N ALA A 60 -7.09 3.79 0.60
CA ALA A 60 -6.86 2.50 -0.03
C ALA A 60 -7.37 1.33 0.84
N ALA A 61 -7.20 1.41 2.17
CA ALA A 61 -7.73 0.41 3.09
C ALA A 61 -9.28 0.39 3.10
N GLN A 62 -9.91 1.56 3.03
CA GLN A 62 -11.37 1.68 2.93
C GLN A 62 -11.90 1.10 1.61
N GLU A 63 -11.29 1.45 0.48
CA GLU A 63 -11.62 0.92 -0.84
C GLU A 63 -11.48 -0.60 -0.87
N MET A 64 -10.35 -1.13 -0.37
CA MET A 64 -10.13 -2.57 -0.26
C MET A 64 -11.17 -3.25 0.64
N GLN A 65 -11.62 -2.60 1.72
CA GLN A 65 -12.69 -3.13 2.57
C GLN A 65 -14.03 -3.20 1.82
N THR A 66 -14.37 -2.16 1.06
CA THR A 66 -15.57 -2.14 0.21
C THR A 66 -15.52 -3.22 -0.86
N ASP A 67 -14.38 -3.40 -1.53
CA ASP A 67 -14.21 -4.43 -2.55
C ASP A 67 -14.34 -5.83 -1.95
N MET A 68 -13.76 -6.08 -0.78
CA MET A 68 -13.93 -7.36 -0.06
C MET A 68 -15.39 -7.64 0.28
N GLN A 69 -16.14 -6.64 0.74
CA GLN A 69 -17.58 -6.80 1.02
C GLN A 69 -18.38 -7.13 -0.24
N LYS A 70 -18.06 -6.47 -1.35
CA LYS A 70 -18.69 -6.74 -2.65
C LYS A 70 -18.39 -8.17 -3.12
N MET A 71 -17.12 -8.58 -3.07
CA MET A 71 -16.71 -9.94 -3.44
C MET A 71 -17.38 -10.99 -2.56
N GLN A 72 -17.50 -10.76 -1.25
CA GLN A 72 -18.19 -11.67 -0.35
C GLN A 72 -19.68 -11.81 -0.71
N SER A 73 -20.35 -10.70 -1.02
CA SER A 73 -21.76 -10.72 -1.46
C SER A 73 -21.94 -11.48 -2.77
N GLU A 74 -21.04 -11.31 -3.73
CA GLU A 74 -21.07 -12.05 -5.01
C GLU A 74 -20.86 -13.55 -4.79
N ILE A 75 -19.93 -13.93 -3.90
CA ILE A 75 -19.69 -15.33 -3.53
C ILE A 75 -20.95 -15.94 -2.89
N ASP A 76 -21.64 -15.21 -2.02
CA ASP A 76 -22.83 -15.71 -1.33
C ASP A 76 -24.01 -15.89 -2.30
N ASP A 77 -24.20 -14.96 -3.25
CA ASP A 77 -25.19 -15.12 -4.33
C ASP A 77 -24.89 -16.33 -5.21
N LEU A 78 -23.64 -16.49 -5.64
CA LEU A 78 -23.22 -17.62 -6.46
C LEU A 78 -23.42 -18.95 -5.74
N LYS A 79 -23.09 -19.03 -4.45
CA LYS A 79 -23.34 -20.23 -3.62
C LYS A 79 -24.83 -20.56 -3.54
N ALA A 80 -25.69 -19.57 -3.33
CA ALA A 80 -27.14 -19.77 -3.27
C ALA A 80 -27.71 -20.30 -4.60
N ARG A 81 -27.20 -19.79 -5.72
CA ARG A 81 -27.58 -20.24 -7.07
C ARG A 81 -27.11 -21.66 -7.33
N VAL A 82 -25.87 -22.00 -6.95
CA VAL A 82 -25.35 -23.37 -7.05
C VAL A 82 -26.21 -24.34 -6.25
N GLN A 83 -26.53 -24.02 -4.99
CA GLN A 83 -27.37 -24.86 -4.12
C GLN A 83 -28.76 -25.10 -4.72
N THR A 84 -29.35 -24.07 -5.34
CA THR A 84 -30.65 -24.17 -5.99
C THR A 84 -30.59 -25.13 -7.17
N LEU A 85 -29.56 -25.01 -8.01
CA LEU A 85 -29.35 -25.89 -9.17
C LEU A 85 -29.11 -27.35 -8.73
N GLU A 86 -28.29 -27.57 -7.71
CA GLU A 86 -28.03 -28.90 -7.15
C GLU A 86 -29.32 -29.55 -6.64
N THR A 87 -30.17 -28.79 -5.95
CA THR A 87 -31.46 -29.28 -5.44
C THR A 87 -32.44 -29.66 -6.57
N LEU A 88 -32.47 -28.87 -7.65
CA LEU A 88 -33.29 -29.17 -8.82
C LEU A 88 -32.83 -30.45 -9.53
N LEU A 89 -31.53 -30.66 -9.64
CA LEU A 89 -30.95 -31.86 -10.26
C LEU A 89 -31.15 -33.11 -9.40
N SER A 90 -31.15 -33.00 -8.06
CA SER A 90 -31.38 -34.14 -7.17
C SER A 90 -32.84 -34.56 -7.04
N THR A 91 -33.78 -33.71 -7.48
CA THR A 91 -35.23 -33.97 -7.41
C THR A 91 -35.79 -34.50 -8.73
N SER A 92 -35.01 -34.43 -9.82
CA SER A 92 -35.32 -35.03 -11.13
C SER A 92 -34.74 -36.43 -11.26
#